data_AF-A0A954TLL7-F1
#
_entry.id   AF-A0A954TLL7-F1
#
_cell.length_a   1.000
_cell.length_b   1.000
_cell.length_c   1.000
_cell.angle_alpha   90.00
_cell.angle_beta   90.00
_cell.angle_gamma   90.00
#
_symmetry.space_group_name_H-M   'P 1'
#
loop_
_entity.id
_entity.type
_entity.pdbx_description
1 polymer ?
#
loop_
_entity_poly.entity_id
_entity_poly.type
_entity_poly.pdbx_seq_one_letter_code
_entity_poly.pdbx_strand_id
1 'polypeptide(L)'
;WAAHFGQGLVPTTSDFDTRAAPPSHPELLDWLATRFIAEGWSVKQLQRWIVLSATYQQSSQGPTEASALAQAQRQDPENRLLWRSNARRLSFEELRDSLLVAAGELDRASGGKPSKLFAQPFPTRRTLYGLVDRQFLPNTLRMFDFANPDLHVAERSETTVPQQALFFMNHPLVLEQARALAGQLESVDEPVQRLSALFEAVLQRRPTAVESADALAWLEAAAVEPPTAAPPTAADWQYGYGAVNAEGTGVVGFTPLPHSTGQAWQGSGQYPDSALGWVQLTAQGGHPGNDLQHAAVRRWTATDKMTIRIESKINHEPQAGDGIRAFILSSQGSLRQSLSLHHQQADLSVAALPVSAGETIDFVVDIGGQLNSDQFLWEIQLQELQAAGQARSWNSATDFAPQAVASLAPWEQLVQVLLCSNEFLFVD
;
A
#
# COMPACT_ATOMS: atom_id res chain seq x y z
N TRP A 1 35.25 6.52 -2.04
CA TRP A 1 35.39 5.44 -3.03
C TRP A 1 34.29 4.41 -2.87
N ALA A 2 34.18 3.73 -1.71
CA ALA A 2 33.12 2.75 -1.43
C ALA A 2 31.70 3.25 -1.78
N ALA A 3 31.34 4.47 -1.37
CA ALA A 3 30.03 5.06 -1.70
C ALA A 3 29.73 5.21 -3.21
N HIS A 4 30.75 5.19 -4.07
CA HIS A 4 30.59 5.31 -5.54
C HIS A 4 30.67 3.97 -6.26
N PHE A 5 31.51 3.05 -5.78
CA PHE A 5 31.82 1.79 -6.47
C PHE A 5 31.31 0.55 -5.73
N GLY A 6 30.57 0.73 -4.62
CA GLY A 6 30.13 -0.32 -3.71
C GLY A 6 31.23 -0.75 -2.73
N GLN A 7 32.44 -0.97 -3.23
CA GLN A 7 33.58 -1.41 -2.42
C GLN A 7 34.67 -0.33 -2.30
N GLY A 8 35.32 -0.24 -1.15
CA GLY A 8 36.48 0.64 -0.94
C GLY A 8 37.74 0.15 -1.66
N LEU A 9 38.71 1.06 -1.86
CA LEU A 9 40.05 0.65 -2.31
C LEU A 9 40.70 -0.30 -1.30
N VAL A 10 40.44 -0.07 -0.02
CA VAL A 10 40.63 -1.06 1.05
C VAL A 10 39.25 -1.66 1.35
N PRO A 11 39.08 -3.00 1.32
CA PRO A 11 37.78 -3.63 1.55
C PRO A 11 37.18 -3.32 2.93
N THR A 12 38.01 -3.24 3.96
CA THR A 12 37.59 -2.92 5.33
C THR A 12 37.45 -1.41 5.52
N THR A 13 36.20 -0.90 5.56
CA THR A 13 35.92 0.55 5.59
C THR A 13 36.17 1.21 6.94
N SER A 14 36.24 0.44 8.04
CA SER A 14 36.47 0.93 9.41
C SER A 14 37.68 0.33 10.12
N ASP A 15 38.39 -0.62 9.47
CA ASP A 15 39.57 -1.26 10.04
C ASP A 15 40.74 -1.14 9.05
N PHE A 16 41.72 -0.33 9.41
CA PHE A 16 42.95 -0.09 8.65
C PHE A 16 44.18 -0.58 9.41
N ASP A 17 44.01 -1.55 10.33
CA ASP A 17 45.15 -2.16 11.05
C ASP A 17 46.11 -2.85 10.07
N THR A 18 47.32 -3.12 10.55
CA THR A 18 48.39 -3.88 9.90
C THR A 18 47.98 -5.27 9.41
N ARG A 19 46.84 -5.81 9.87
CA ARG A 19 46.26 -7.08 9.45
C ARG A 19 45.18 -6.93 8.35
N ALA A 20 44.78 -5.71 8.02
CA ALA A 20 43.86 -5.45 6.92
C ALA A 20 44.49 -5.81 5.58
N ALA A 21 43.65 -6.22 4.63
CA ALA A 21 44.12 -6.48 3.28
C ALA A 21 44.68 -5.20 2.65
N PRO A 22 45.76 -5.29 1.84
CA PRO A 22 46.30 -4.11 1.17
C PRO A 22 45.27 -3.54 0.19
N PRO A 23 45.35 -2.23 -0.13
CA PRO A 23 44.49 -1.60 -1.11
C PRO A 23 44.55 -2.34 -2.46
N SER A 24 43.43 -2.43 -3.18
CA SER A 24 43.40 -2.94 -4.56
C SER A 24 44.27 -2.12 -5.51
N HIS A 25 44.32 -0.80 -5.31
CA HIS A 25 45.10 0.15 -6.12
C HIS A 25 45.91 1.09 -5.20
N PRO A 26 47.08 0.67 -4.70
CA PRO A 26 47.85 1.45 -3.72
C PRO A 26 48.32 2.80 -4.28
N GLU A 27 48.83 2.84 -5.51
CA GLU A 27 49.29 4.09 -6.15
C GLU A 27 48.14 5.08 -6.36
N LEU A 28 46.95 4.60 -6.70
CA LEU A 28 45.76 5.43 -6.83
C LEU A 28 45.33 6.00 -5.47
N LEU A 29 45.37 5.18 -4.42
CA LEU A 29 45.06 5.64 -3.06
C LEU A 29 46.03 6.74 -2.62
N ASP A 30 47.33 6.54 -2.84
CA ASP A 30 48.38 7.52 -2.52
C ASP A 30 48.19 8.82 -3.31
N TRP A 31 47.87 8.72 -4.60
CA TRP A 31 47.59 9.87 -5.45
C TRP A 31 46.36 10.65 -4.96
N LEU A 32 45.25 9.96 -4.67
CA LEU A 32 44.03 10.58 -4.16
C LEU A 32 44.26 11.24 -2.81
N ALA A 33 44.97 10.57 -1.89
CA ALA A 33 45.28 11.09 -0.56
C ALA A 33 46.18 12.33 -0.62
N THR A 34 47.28 12.26 -1.37
CA THR A 34 48.22 13.38 -1.55
C THR A 34 47.50 14.60 -2.14
N ARG A 35 46.66 14.38 -3.15
CA ARG A 35 45.93 15.45 -3.81
C ARG A 35 44.83 16.04 -2.92
N PHE A 36 44.12 15.22 -2.17
CA PHE A 36 43.11 15.68 -1.21
C PHE A 36 43.70 16.62 -0.17
N ILE A 37 44.90 16.32 0.35
CA ILE A 37 45.64 17.19 1.27
C ILE A 37 46.08 18.48 0.56
N ALA A 38 46.72 18.35 -0.59
CA ALA A 38 47.25 19.48 -1.36
C ALA A 38 46.16 20.49 -1.77
N GLU A 39 44.93 20.03 -1.96
CA GLU A 39 43.78 20.85 -2.35
C GLU A 39 42.86 21.20 -1.18
N GLY A 40 43.43 21.30 0.02
CA GLY A 40 42.77 21.88 1.18
C GLY A 40 41.66 21.01 1.76
N TRP A 41 41.77 19.69 1.64
CA TRP A 41 40.83 18.73 2.23
C TRP A 41 39.39 18.88 1.71
N SER A 42 39.24 19.37 0.48
CA SER A 42 37.92 19.60 -0.14
C SER A 42 37.26 18.29 -0.56
N VAL A 43 36.29 17.83 0.22
CA VAL A 43 35.52 16.60 -0.10
C VAL A 43 34.80 16.75 -1.44
N LYS A 44 34.23 17.93 -1.73
CA LYS A 44 33.55 18.19 -3.01
C LYS A 44 34.49 18.02 -4.21
N GLN A 45 35.75 18.43 -4.07
CA GLN A 45 36.74 18.32 -5.12
C GLN A 45 37.19 16.86 -5.32
N LEU A 46 37.41 16.12 -4.22
CA LEU A 46 37.69 14.68 -4.26
C LEU A 46 36.56 13.91 -4.97
N GLN A 47 35.31 14.21 -4.59
CA GLN A 47 34.12 13.65 -5.21
C GLN A 47 34.09 13.94 -6.71
N ARG A 48 34.38 15.19 -7.12
CA ARG A 48 34.43 15.60 -8.53
C ARG A 48 35.46 14.80 -9.34
N TRP A 49 36.64 14.50 -8.80
CA TRP A 49 37.62 13.67 -9.54
C TRP A 49 37.14 12.25 -9.75
N ILE A 50 36.53 11.66 -8.73
CA ILE A 50 36.03 10.30 -8.82
C ILE A 50 34.94 10.23 -9.89
N VAL A 51 33.93 11.10 -9.83
CA VAL A 51 32.77 11.04 -10.75
C VAL A 51 33.08 11.50 -12.18
N LEU A 52 34.19 12.21 -12.39
CA LEU A 52 34.68 12.59 -13.72
C LEU A 52 35.78 11.65 -14.25
N SER A 53 36.13 10.59 -13.50
CA SER A 53 37.11 9.61 -13.96
C SER A 53 36.50 8.71 -15.04
N ALA A 54 37.34 8.24 -15.98
CA ALA A 54 36.94 7.23 -16.95
C ALA A 54 36.39 5.98 -16.25
N THR A 55 36.97 5.59 -15.10
CA THR A 55 36.56 4.43 -14.31
C THR A 55 35.12 4.53 -13.81
N TYR A 56 34.69 5.69 -13.32
CA TYR A 56 33.31 5.93 -12.86
C TYR A 56 32.30 5.97 -14.00
N GLN A 57 32.73 6.41 -15.19
CA GLN A 57 31.87 6.54 -16.38
C GLN A 57 31.79 5.25 -17.22
N GLN A 58 32.34 4.14 -16.73
CA GLN A 58 32.24 2.85 -17.41
C GLN A 58 30.81 2.31 -17.36
N SER A 59 30.42 1.53 -18.37
CA SER A 59 29.16 0.78 -18.35
C SER A 59 29.24 -0.45 -17.45
N SER A 60 28.12 -0.84 -16.85
CA SER A 60 27.92 -2.12 -16.16
C SER A 60 27.99 -3.36 -17.07
N GLN A 61 27.77 -3.18 -18.38
CA GLN A 61 27.80 -4.27 -19.37
C GLN A 61 29.24 -4.72 -19.67
N GLY A 62 30.23 -3.85 -19.43
CA GLY A 62 31.64 -4.12 -19.72
C GLY A 62 31.97 -4.08 -21.22
N PRO A 63 33.09 -4.70 -21.64
CA PRO A 63 33.54 -4.69 -23.03
C PRO A 63 32.56 -5.36 -23.98
N THR A 64 32.31 -4.75 -25.14
CA THR A 64 31.43 -5.30 -26.19
C THR A 64 32.03 -6.51 -26.92
N GLU A 65 33.36 -6.63 -26.95
CA GLU A 65 34.02 -7.79 -27.54
C GLU A 65 33.96 -9.01 -26.60
N ALA A 66 33.34 -10.09 -27.09
CA ALA A 66 33.14 -11.30 -26.30
C ALA A 66 34.44 -11.93 -25.76
N SER A 67 35.53 -11.86 -26.53
CA SER A 67 36.86 -12.34 -26.11
C SER A 67 37.42 -11.52 -24.94
N ALA A 68 37.31 -10.19 -25.00
CA ALA A 68 37.76 -9.28 -23.95
C ALA A 68 36.92 -9.44 -22.69
N LEU A 69 35.59 -9.55 -22.82
CA LEU A 69 34.69 -9.81 -21.71
C LEU A 69 35.03 -11.15 -21.02
N ALA A 70 35.20 -12.23 -21.79
CA ALA A 70 35.55 -13.53 -21.25
C ALA A 70 36.97 -13.58 -20.64
N GLN A 71 37.87 -12.71 -21.08
CA GLN A 71 39.18 -12.54 -20.45
C GLN A 71 39.05 -11.80 -19.12
N ALA A 72 38.35 -10.68 -19.08
CA ALA A 72 38.16 -9.88 -17.88
C ALA A 72 37.47 -10.67 -16.77
N GLN A 73 36.39 -11.39 -17.11
CA GLN A 73 35.68 -12.27 -16.17
C GLN A 73 36.55 -13.41 -15.60
N ARG A 74 37.51 -13.93 -16.38
CA ARG A 74 38.44 -14.97 -15.89
C ARG A 74 39.56 -14.41 -15.04
N GLN A 75 40.06 -13.22 -15.36
CA GLN A 75 41.18 -12.60 -14.65
C GLN A 75 40.74 -11.92 -13.35
N ASP A 76 39.56 -11.30 -13.35
CA ASP A 76 39.02 -10.54 -12.23
C ASP A 76 37.50 -10.74 -12.13
N PRO A 77 37.06 -11.95 -11.69
CA PRO A 77 35.64 -12.28 -11.58
C PRO A 77 34.89 -11.40 -10.57
N GLU A 78 35.58 -10.88 -9.55
CA GLU A 78 35.01 -10.00 -8.52
C GLU A 78 34.99 -8.53 -8.93
N ASN A 79 35.49 -8.20 -10.14
CA ASN A 79 35.63 -6.84 -10.65
C ASN A 79 36.40 -5.90 -9.69
N ARG A 80 37.40 -6.44 -9.00
CA ARG A 80 38.25 -5.71 -8.05
C ARG A 80 39.11 -4.64 -8.73
N LEU A 81 39.47 -4.85 -9.99
CA LEU A 81 40.22 -3.94 -10.85
C LEU A 81 39.31 -2.95 -11.60
N LEU A 82 37.99 -3.02 -11.38
CA LEU A 82 37.01 -2.10 -11.94
C LEU A 82 37.07 -2.02 -13.48
N TRP A 83 37.09 -3.17 -14.16
CA TRP A 83 37.04 -3.25 -15.62
C TRP A 83 35.65 -2.98 -16.20
N ARG A 84 34.65 -2.80 -15.33
CA ARG A 84 33.30 -2.29 -15.60
C ARG A 84 32.72 -1.60 -14.37
N SER A 85 31.60 -0.89 -14.52
CA SER A 85 30.84 -0.39 -13.37
C SER A 85 30.16 -1.55 -12.61
N ASN A 86 30.00 -1.38 -11.31
CA ASN A 86 29.27 -2.32 -10.46
C ASN A 86 27.85 -1.82 -10.28
N ALA A 87 26.86 -2.61 -10.73
CA ALA A 87 25.47 -2.33 -10.42
C ALA A 87 25.29 -2.35 -8.89
N ARG A 88 24.76 -1.26 -8.34
CA ARG A 88 24.47 -1.13 -6.91
C ARG A 88 23.00 -0.84 -6.73
N ARG A 89 22.40 -1.42 -5.70
CA ARG A 89 21.02 -1.09 -5.35
C ARG A 89 20.95 0.29 -4.74
N LEU A 90 19.87 1.02 -4.99
CA LEU A 90 19.58 2.26 -4.29
C LEU A 90 19.35 1.98 -2.80
N SER A 91 19.97 2.78 -1.94
CA SER A 91 19.57 2.85 -0.52
C SER A 91 18.13 3.37 -0.40
N PHE A 92 17.46 3.13 0.73
CA PHE A 92 16.10 3.63 0.93
C PHE A 92 15.99 5.15 0.71
N GLU A 93 17.00 5.90 1.15
CA GLU A 93 17.03 7.35 0.99
C GLU A 93 17.09 7.77 -0.48
N GLU A 94 17.95 7.13 -1.27
CA GLU A 94 18.06 7.39 -2.71
C GLU A 94 16.81 6.92 -3.45
N LEU A 95 16.27 5.76 -3.07
CA LEU A 95 15.07 5.18 -3.64
C LEU A 95 13.87 6.10 -3.46
N ARG A 96 13.58 6.53 -2.22
CA ARG A 96 12.45 7.42 -1.93
C ARG A 96 12.63 8.77 -2.62
N ASP A 97 13.85 9.32 -2.61
CA ASP A 97 14.11 10.58 -3.34
C ASP A 97 13.92 10.39 -4.85
N SER A 98 14.26 9.22 -5.42
CA SER A 98 14.05 8.90 -6.84
C SER A 98 12.57 8.77 -7.19
N LEU A 99 11.76 8.16 -6.33
CA LEU A 99 10.29 8.11 -6.48
C LEU A 99 9.70 9.53 -6.56
N LEU A 100 10.13 10.42 -5.68
CA LEU A 100 9.69 11.82 -5.64
C LEU A 100 10.21 12.63 -6.85
N VAL A 101 11.41 12.33 -7.35
CA VAL A 101 11.97 12.97 -8.55
C VAL A 101 11.20 12.53 -9.79
N ALA A 102 10.95 11.23 -9.95
CA ALA A 102 10.21 10.70 -11.10
C ALA A 102 8.80 11.29 -11.17
N ALA A 103 8.14 11.45 -10.03
CA ALA A 103 6.84 12.10 -9.92
C ALA A 103 6.90 13.64 -9.92
N GLY A 104 8.07 14.27 -10.04
CA GLY A 104 8.19 15.74 -10.07
C GLY A 104 7.84 16.46 -8.75
N GLU A 105 7.77 15.76 -7.62
CA GLU A 105 7.32 16.30 -6.33
C GLU A 105 8.44 16.67 -5.36
N LEU A 106 9.68 16.22 -5.62
CA LEU A 106 10.79 16.38 -4.68
C LEU A 106 11.06 17.85 -4.32
N ASP A 107 10.84 18.20 -3.05
CA ASP A 107 11.30 19.48 -2.49
C ASP A 107 12.80 19.44 -2.16
N ARG A 108 13.56 20.30 -2.85
CA ARG A 108 15.01 20.45 -2.73
C ARG A 108 15.45 21.53 -1.74
N ALA A 109 14.52 22.20 -1.06
CA ALA A 109 14.83 23.20 -0.04
C ALA A 109 15.78 22.62 1.02
N SER A 110 16.72 23.45 1.49
CA SER A 110 17.75 23.04 2.45
C SER A 110 17.53 23.61 3.86
N GLY A 111 17.81 22.82 4.91
CA GLY A 111 17.69 23.22 6.32
C GLY A 111 16.27 23.23 6.91
N GLY A 112 16.10 23.36 8.22
CA GLY A 112 14.78 23.36 8.88
C GLY A 112 14.43 22.04 9.57
N LYS A 113 13.17 21.92 10.02
CA LYS A 113 12.73 20.83 10.90
C LYS A 113 12.60 19.49 10.14
N PRO A 114 12.90 18.37 10.80
CA PRO A 114 12.68 17.04 10.22
C PRO A 114 11.18 16.70 10.14
N SER A 115 10.84 15.76 9.26
CA SER A 115 9.46 15.28 9.02
C SER A 115 9.34 13.77 9.22
N LYS A 116 8.20 13.30 9.70
CA LYS A 116 7.89 11.86 9.78
C LYS A 116 7.64 11.32 8.36
N LEU A 117 8.55 10.53 7.83
CA LEU A 117 8.55 10.07 6.43
C LEU A 117 7.30 9.28 6.01
N PHE A 118 6.64 8.61 6.97
CA PHE A 118 5.51 7.72 6.73
C PHE A 118 4.19 8.26 7.31
N ALA A 119 4.16 9.53 7.74
CA ALA A 119 2.93 10.18 8.16
C ALA A 119 2.23 10.78 6.94
N GLN A 120 0.92 10.56 6.82
CA GLN A 120 0.10 11.15 5.77
C GLN A 120 -0.31 12.60 6.12
N PRO A 121 -0.31 13.55 5.17
CA PRO A 121 0.18 13.42 3.79
C PRO A 121 1.70 13.18 3.76
N PHE A 122 2.16 12.27 2.88
CA PHE A 122 3.59 11.96 2.83
C PHE A 122 4.41 13.22 2.52
N PRO A 123 5.49 13.48 3.29
CA PRO A 123 6.34 14.62 3.01
C PRO A 123 7.01 14.44 1.64
N THR A 124 7.17 15.50 0.87
CA THR A 124 7.83 15.47 -0.45
C THR A 124 9.29 15.91 -0.38
N ARG A 125 9.80 16.20 0.81
CA ARG A 125 11.17 16.65 1.02
C ARG A 125 12.15 15.48 0.91
N ARG A 126 13.40 15.80 0.54
CA ARG A 126 14.54 14.86 0.57
C ARG A 126 14.57 14.04 1.86
N THR A 127 14.80 12.74 1.72
CA THR A 127 14.82 11.75 2.80
C THR A 127 15.87 12.07 3.87
N LEU A 128 16.90 12.85 3.51
CA LEU A 128 17.86 13.47 4.44
C LEU A 128 17.19 14.21 5.61
N TYR A 129 16.00 14.79 5.41
CA TYR A 129 15.24 15.51 6.43
C TYR A 129 14.19 14.62 7.14
N GLY A 130 14.27 13.30 6.97
CA GLY A 130 13.45 12.34 7.69
C GLY A 130 13.78 12.33 9.19
N LEU A 131 12.73 12.35 10.02
CA LEU A 131 12.88 12.15 11.46
C LEU A 131 13.26 10.69 11.74
N VAL A 132 14.45 10.48 12.30
CA VAL A 132 14.90 9.18 12.82
C VAL A 132 14.71 9.16 14.32
N ASP A 133 13.69 8.44 14.77
CA ASP A 133 13.55 8.08 16.18
C ASP A 133 14.40 6.84 16.46
N ARG A 134 15.44 7.00 17.29
CA ARG A 134 16.38 5.91 17.61
C ARG A 134 15.69 4.76 18.36
N GLN A 135 14.73 5.09 19.23
CA GLN A 135 13.99 4.08 20.00
C GLN A 135 12.95 3.35 19.14
N PHE A 136 12.34 4.07 18.20
CA PHE A 136 11.22 3.58 17.39
C PHE A 136 11.46 3.72 15.89
N LEU A 137 12.52 3.10 15.38
CA LEU A 137 12.83 3.10 13.95
C LEU A 137 11.71 2.41 13.15
N PRO A 138 11.09 3.05 12.13
CA PRO A 138 10.05 2.44 11.31
C PRO A 138 10.46 1.10 10.69
N ASN A 139 9.56 0.12 10.67
CA ASN A 139 9.82 -1.20 10.08
C ASN A 139 10.19 -1.13 8.60
N THR A 140 9.62 -0.17 7.85
CA THR A 140 9.97 0.07 6.45
C THR A 140 11.45 0.40 6.28
N LEU A 141 12.04 1.23 7.14
CA LEU A 141 13.46 1.54 7.07
C LEU A 141 14.32 0.31 7.37
N ARG A 142 13.92 -0.50 8.35
CA ARG A 142 14.62 -1.76 8.68
C ARG A 142 14.59 -2.75 7.52
N MET A 143 13.45 -2.84 6.82
CA MET A 143 13.26 -3.71 5.67
C MET A 143 14.14 -3.33 4.48
N PHE A 144 14.53 -2.06 4.34
CA PHE A 144 15.44 -1.58 3.29
C PHE A 144 16.86 -1.31 3.83
N ASP A 145 17.29 -2.12 4.80
CA ASP A 145 18.65 -2.13 5.32
C ASP A 145 19.19 -0.75 5.76
N PHE A 146 18.30 0.11 6.27
CA PHE A 146 18.70 1.41 6.79
C PHE A 146 19.70 1.24 7.94
N ALA A 147 20.70 2.12 8.00
CA ALA A 147 21.74 2.03 9.03
C ALA A 147 21.13 2.12 10.43
N ASN A 148 21.48 1.16 11.28
CA ASN A 148 21.04 1.17 12.68
C ASN A 148 21.57 2.45 13.37
N PRO A 149 20.68 3.32 13.89
CA PRO A 149 21.09 4.60 14.44
C PRO A 149 21.77 4.51 15.82
N ASP A 150 21.74 3.34 16.46
CA ASP A 150 22.33 3.07 17.77
C ASP A 150 23.71 2.41 17.69
N LEU A 151 24.13 1.98 16.50
CA LEU A 151 25.39 1.26 16.30
C LEU A 151 26.32 2.02 15.35
N HIS A 152 27.62 1.76 15.48
CA HIS A 152 28.57 2.13 14.44
C HIS A 152 28.39 1.20 13.24
N VAL A 153 28.00 1.77 12.09
CA VAL A 153 27.76 1.04 10.84
C VAL A 153 28.75 1.54 9.79
N ALA A 154 29.84 0.80 9.61
CA ALA A 154 30.87 1.09 8.61
C ALA A 154 30.45 0.72 7.19
N GLU A 155 29.59 -0.29 7.07
CA GLU A 155 29.01 -0.81 5.85
C GLU A 155 27.60 -1.31 6.16
N ARG A 156 26.64 -1.03 5.27
CA ARG A 156 25.26 -1.52 5.42
C ARG A 156 25.19 -2.92 4.81
N SER A 157 24.53 -3.84 5.49
CA SER A 157 24.16 -5.12 4.87
C SER A 157 23.16 -4.86 3.74
N GLU A 158 23.14 -5.72 2.72
CA GLU A 158 22.12 -5.67 1.68
C GLU A 158 21.34 -6.98 1.70
N THR A 159 20.03 -6.90 1.93
CA THR A 159 19.13 -8.05 1.95
C THR A 159 18.13 -7.97 0.81
N THR A 160 17.90 -9.10 0.14
CA THR A 160 16.85 -9.24 -0.88
C THR A 160 15.71 -10.04 -0.28
N VAL A 161 14.65 -9.35 0.14
CA VAL A 161 13.51 -9.97 0.81
C VAL A 161 12.20 -9.68 0.06
N PRO A 162 11.25 -10.63 -0.02
CA PRO A 162 9.99 -10.44 -0.77
C PRO A 162 9.18 -9.21 -0.32
N GLN A 163 9.31 -8.80 0.94
CA GLN A 163 8.61 -7.64 1.49
C GLN A 163 9.01 -6.33 0.81
N GLN A 164 10.25 -6.23 0.29
CA GLN A 164 10.67 -5.06 -0.49
C GLN A 164 9.91 -4.98 -1.83
N ALA A 165 9.70 -6.10 -2.53
CA ALA A 165 8.88 -6.12 -3.73
C ALA A 165 7.42 -5.79 -3.42
N LEU A 166 6.87 -6.36 -2.35
CA LEU A 166 5.51 -6.08 -1.89
C LEU A 166 5.32 -4.61 -1.49
N PHE A 167 6.37 -3.93 -1.02
CA PHE A 167 6.33 -2.50 -0.76
C PHE A 167 6.06 -1.70 -2.04
N PHE A 168 6.74 -2.00 -3.16
CA PHE A 168 6.48 -1.31 -4.42
C PHE A 168 5.08 -1.60 -5.00
N MET A 169 4.60 -2.83 -4.80
CA MET A 169 3.30 -3.23 -5.29
C MET A 169 2.12 -2.63 -4.50
N ASN A 170 2.30 -2.34 -3.20
CA ASN A 170 1.16 -2.11 -2.32
C ASN A 170 1.28 -0.88 -1.41
N HIS A 171 2.48 -0.33 -1.20
CA HIS A 171 2.65 0.73 -0.23
C HIS A 171 2.03 2.04 -0.73
N PRO A 172 1.19 2.75 0.07
CA PRO A 172 0.49 3.95 -0.38
C PRO A 172 1.40 5.03 -0.98
N LEU A 173 2.60 5.22 -0.42
CA LEU A 173 3.62 6.13 -0.97
C LEU A 173 3.89 5.87 -2.47
N VAL A 174 4.07 4.60 -2.85
CA VAL A 174 4.42 4.22 -4.22
C VAL A 174 3.20 4.41 -5.14
N LEU A 175 2.01 4.04 -4.65
CA LEU A 175 0.76 4.23 -5.37
C LEU A 175 0.43 5.71 -5.60
N GLU A 176 0.70 6.57 -4.63
CA GLU A 176 0.52 8.03 -4.75
C GLU A 176 1.51 8.62 -5.76
N GLN A 177 2.79 8.22 -5.73
CA GLN A 177 3.74 8.65 -6.75
C GLN A 177 3.35 8.17 -8.16
N ALA A 178 2.81 6.95 -8.28
CA ALA A 178 2.35 6.41 -9.56
C ALA A 178 1.20 7.24 -10.13
N ARG A 179 0.23 7.64 -9.29
CA ARG A 179 -0.88 8.53 -9.65
C ARG A 179 -0.39 9.92 -10.04
N ALA A 180 0.48 10.51 -9.22
CA ALA A 180 1.03 11.84 -9.47
C ALA A 180 1.74 11.92 -10.83
N LEU A 181 2.58 10.93 -11.13
CA LEU A 181 3.28 10.86 -12.42
C LEU A 181 2.32 10.61 -13.60
N ALA A 182 1.39 9.66 -13.48
CA ALA A 182 0.41 9.41 -14.55
C ALA A 182 -0.44 10.66 -14.88
N GLY A 183 -0.84 11.41 -13.84
CA GLY A 183 -1.60 12.65 -13.97
C GLY A 183 -0.82 13.78 -14.63
N GLN A 184 0.49 13.91 -14.35
CA GLN A 184 1.35 14.89 -15.03
C GLN A 184 1.40 14.67 -16.55
N LEU A 185 1.34 13.41 -16.95
CA LEU A 185 1.39 13.00 -18.36
C LEU A 185 0.02 13.03 -19.05
N GLU A 186 -1.05 13.37 -18.33
CA GLU A 186 -2.42 13.39 -18.88
C GLU A 186 -2.66 14.41 -19.99
N SER A 187 -1.87 15.48 -19.98
CA SER A 187 -1.88 16.47 -21.05
C SER A 187 -1.24 16.00 -22.37
N VAL A 188 -0.60 14.82 -22.39
CA VAL A 188 0.02 14.26 -23.60
C VAL A 188 -0.97 13.34 -24.30
N ASP A 189 -1.62 13.86 -25.36
CA ASP A 189 -2.71 13.16 -26.06
C ASP A 189 -2.24 11.87 -26.76
N GLU A 190 -1.07 11.90 -27.40
CA GLU A 190 -0.56 10.80 -28.20
C GLU A 190 0.04 9.69 -27.32
N PRO A 191 -0.51 8.45 -27.31
CA PRO A 191 -0.07 7.39 -26.39
C PRO A 191 1.42 7.05 -26.51
N VAL A 192 1.97 7.06 -27.73
CA VAL A 192 3.39 6.77 -27.98
C VAL A 192 4.30 7.85 -27.38
N GLN A 193 3.89 9.12 -27.48
CA GLN A 193 4.63 10.24 -26.92
C GLN A 193 4.53 10.24 -25.40
N ARG A 194 3.33 9.95 -24.87
CA ARG A 194 3.07 9.81 -23.44
C ARG A 194 3.91 8.69 -22.82
N LEU A 195 3.98 7.54 -23.51
CA LEU A 195 4.83 6.41 -23.11
C LEU A 195 6.31 6.76 -23.13
N SER A 196 6.77 7.48 -24.16
CA SER A 196 8.16 7.94 -24.24
C SER A 196 8.50 8.88 -23.08
N ALA A 197 7.62 9.84 -22.78
CA ALA A 197 7.78 10.76 -21.65
C ALA A 197 7.78 10.02 -20.30
N LEU A 198 6.95 8.99 -20.14
CA LEU A 198 6.92 8.13 -18.96
C LEU A 198 8.27 7.42 -18.74
N PHE A 199 8.80 6.77 -19.77
CA PHE A 199 10.10 6.08 -19.69
C PHE A 199 11.24 7.07 -19.43
N GLU A 200 11.23 8.25 -20.07
CA GLU A 200 12.24 9.28 -19.83
C GLU A 200 12.17 9.83 -18.39
N ALA A 201 10.97 9.96 -17.80
CA ALA A 201 10.79 10.41 -16.42
C ALA A 201 11.26 9.37 -15.38
N VAL A 202 11.03 8.08 -15.63
CA VAL A 202 11.32 6.99 -14.67
C VAL A 202 12.71 6.39 -14.88
N LEU A 203 13.04 6.02 -16.12
CA LEU A 203 14.25 5.27 -16.48
C LEU A 203 15.30 6.12 -17.20
N GLN A 204 15.03 7.42 -17.42
CA GLN A 204 15.97 8.36 -18.07
C GLN A 204 16.42 7.95 -19.48
N ARG A 205 15.61 7.13 -20.16
CA ARG A 205 15.81 6.71 -21.56
C ARG A 205 14.46 6.54 -22.24
N ARG A 206 14.49 6.38 -23.56
CA ARG A 206 13.30 6.00 -24.33
C ARG A 206 13.03 4.49 -24.22
N PRO A 207 11.76 4.07 -24.36
CA PRO A 207 11.43 2.66 -24.46
C PRO A 207 12.04 2.08 -25.75
N THR A 208 12.43 0.81 -25.69
CA THR A 208 12.76 0.04 -26.88
C THR A 208 11.48 -0.23 -27.70
N ALA A 209 11.63 -0.71 -28.94
CA ALA A 209 10.48 -1.05 -29.79
C ALA A 209 9.62 -2.17 -29.18
N VAL A 210 10.23 -3.13 -28.48
CA VAL A 210 9.53 -4.24 -27.81
C VAL A 210 8.77 -3.72 -26.59
N GLU A 211 9.43 -2.97 -25.70
CA GLU A 211 8.78 -2.36 -24.53
C GLU A 211 7.61 -1.44 -24.93
N SER A 212 7.78 -0.70 -26.03
CA SER A 212 6.72 0.15 -26.57
C SER A 212 5.51 -0.65 -27.03
N ALA A 213 5.74 -1.72 -27.79
CA ALA A 213 4.68 -2.59 -28.29
C ALA A 213 3.94 -3.29 -27.15
N ASP A 214 4.67 -3.85 -26.18
CA ASP A 214 4.09 -4.55 -25.04
C ASP A 214 3.25 -3.62 -24.16
N ALA A 215 3.76 -2.42 -23.85
CA ALA A 215 3.05 -1.45 -23.03
C ALA A 215 1.76 -0.93 -23.71
N LEU A 216 1.80 -0.67 -25.03
CA LEU A 216 0.63 -0.23 -25.77
C LEU A 216 -0.43 -1.34 -25.89
N ALA A 217 -0.01 -2.56 -26.19
CA ALA A 217 -0.92 -3.71 -26.23
C ALA A 217 -1.61 -3.94 -24.88
N TRP A 218 -0.87 -3.75 -23.77
CA TRP A 218 -1.43 -3.84 -22.44
C TRP A 218 -2.43 -2.71 -22.12
N LEU A 219 -2.11 -1.47 -22.49
CA LEU A 219 -3.02 -0.32 -22.32
C LEU A 219 -4.33 -0.50 -23.10
N GLU A 220 -4.26 -1.05 -24.32
CA GLU A 220 -5.43 -1.39 -25.13
C GLU A 220 -6.28 -2.49 -24.46
N ALA A 221 -5.66 -3.55 -23.95
CA ALA A 221 -6.36 -4.62 -23.25
C ALA A 221 -7.04 -4.13 -21.95
N ALA A 222 -6.33 -3.30 -21.18
CA ALA A 222 -6.84 -2.74 -19.92
C ALA A 222 -8.01 -1.76 -20.12
N ALA A 223 -8.14 -1.14 -21.29
CA ALA A 223 -9.30 -0.31 -21.62
C ALA A 223 -10.59 -1.13 -21.84
N VAL A 224 -10.47 -2.44 -22.11
CA VAL A 224 -11.60 -3.34 -22.39
C VAL A 224 -12.12 -4.01 -21.12
N GLU A 225 -11.29 -4.15 -20.08
CA GLU A 225 -11.69 -4.72 -18.80
C GLU A 225 -12.24 -3.61 -17.88
N PRO A 226 -13.58 -3.48 -17.72
CA PRO A 226 -14.09 -2.51 -16.76
C PRO A 226 -13.57 -2.89 -15.38
N PRO A 227 -13.25 -1.91 -14.50
CA PRO A 227 -13.02 -2.22 -13.10
C PRO A 227 -14.21 -3.06 -12.61
N THR A 228 -13.96 -4.05 -11.75
CA THR A 228 -15.02 -4.79 -11.06
C THR A 228 -15.77 -3.80 -10.18
N ALA A 229 -16.65 -3.00 -10.79
CA ALA A 229 -17.44 -2.01 -10.12
C ALA A 229 -18.31 -2.77 -9.16
N ALA A 230 -18.31 -2.34 -7.89
CA ALA A 230 -19.29 -2.83 -6.94
C ALA A 230 -20.68 -2.71 -7.59
N PRO A 231 -21.56 -3.71 -7.42
CA PRO A 231 -22.89 -3.64 -8.00
C PRO A 231 -23.55 -2.32 -7.57
N PRO A 232 -24.36 -1.66 -8.42
CA PRO A 232 -24.94 -0.35 -8.10
C PRO A 232 -25.69 -0.33 -6.75
N THR A 233 -26.23 -1.49 -6.35
CA THR A 233 -26.91 -1.77 -5.08
C THR A 233 -26.02 -1.69 -3.85
N ALA A 234 -24.69 -1.78 -3.99
CA ALA A 234 -23.74 -1.65 -2.89
C ALA A 234 -23.76 -0.25 -2.25
N ALA A 235 -24.11 0.79 -3.03
CA ALA A 235 -24.24 2.16 -2.53
C ALA A 235 -25.40 2.33 -1.54
N ASP A 236 -26.36 1.40 -1.55
CA ASP A 236 -27.54 1.45 -0.68
C ASP A 236 -27.27 0.87 0.72
N TRP A 237 -26.08 0.30 0.94
CA TRP A 237 -25.64 -0.28 2.20
C TRP A 237 -24.65 0.62 2.95
N GLN A 238 -24.76 0.64 4.28
CA GLN A 238 -23.81 1.25 5.19
C GLN A 238 -23.46 0.29 6.33
N TYR A 239 -22.20 0.32 6.77
CA TYR A 239 -21.66 -0.56 7.81
C TYR A 239 -21.18 0.29 8.98
N GLY A 240 -21.76 0.07 10.14
CA GLY A 240 -21.55 0.94 11.29
C GLY A 240 -21.78 0.25 12.62
N TYR A 241 -21.81 1.06 13.66
CA TYR A 241 -22.20 0.66 14.99
C TYR A 241 -23.22 1.64 15.57
N GLY A 242 -23.93 1.21 16.61
CA GLY A 242 -24.87 2.04 17.35
C GLY A 242 -25.54 1.28 18.49
N ALA A 243 -26.60 1.84 19.05
CA ALA A 243 -27.36 1.22 20.14
C ALA A 243 -28.80 0.97 19.73
N VAL A 244 -29.40 -0.15 20.15
CA VAL A 244 -30.86 -0.31 20.11
C VAL A 244 -31.46 0.53 21.24
N ASN A 245 -32.50 1.33 20.96
CA ASN A 245 -33.16 2.10 22.02
C ASN A 245 -33.84 1.20 23.07
N ALA A 246 -34.16 1.78 24.23
CA ALA A 246 -34.73 1.05 25.35
C ALA A 246 -36.04 0.33 25.01
N GLU A 247 -36.81 0.88 24.07
CA GLU A 247 -38.07 0.32 23.62
C GLU A 247 -37.89 -0.84 22.61
N GLY A 248 -36.69 -1.07 22.07
CA GLY A 248 -36.42 -2.10 21.07
C GLY A 248 -36.97 -1.77 19.67
N THR A 249 -36.99 -0.49 19.32
CA THR A 249 -37.80 0.04 18.21
C THR A 249 -37.01 0.74 17.12
N GLY A 250 -35.75 1.06 17.38
CA GLY A 250 -34.89 1.76 16.43
C GLY A 250 -33.44 1.85 16.92
N VAL A 251 -32.57 2.30 16.03
CA VAL A 251 -31.15 2.49 16.30
C VAL A 251 -30.87 3.94 16.68
N VAL A 252 -30.13 4.14 17.76
CA VAL A 252 -29.66 5.43 18.26
C VAL A 252 -28.16 5.54 17.98
N GLY A 253 -27.74 6.70 17.48
CA GLY A 253 -26.31 7.02 17.33
C GLY A 253 -25.57 6.22 16.27
N PHE A 254 -26.26 5.75 15.21
CA PHE A 254 -25.60 5.05 14.10
C PHE A 254 -24.41 5.87 13.57
N THR A 255 -23.23 5.27 13.65
CA THR A 255 -21.97 5.86 13.20
C THR A 255 -21.28 4.86 12.28
N PRO A 256 -20.91 5.26 11.04
CA PRO A 256 -20.15 4.38 10.13
C PRO A 256 -18.83 3.94 10.76
N LEU A 257 -18.44 2.69 10.52
CA LEU A 257 -17.14 2.21 10.96
C LEU A 257 -16.04 2.88 10.12
N PRO A 258 -14.99 3.42 10.75
CA PRO A 258 -14.04 4.31 10.07
C PRO A 258 -12.99 3.57 9.24
N HIS A 259 -12.85 2.24 9.39
CA HIS A 259 -11.80 1.47 8.74
C HIS A 259 -12.35 0.22 8.05
N SER A 260 -11.96 0.03 6.79
CA SER A 260 -12.17 -1.22 6.05
C SER A 260 -10.84 -1.91 5.78
N THR A 261 -10.80 -3.22 5.99
CA THR A 261 -9.64 -4.08 5.67
C THR A 261 -9.72 -4.67 4.27
N GLY A 262 -10.79 -4.39 3.52
CA GLY A 262 -11.13 -5.08 2.28
C GLY A 262 -11.86 -6.41 2.48
N GLN A 263 -12.00 -6.90 3.71
CA GLN A 263 -12.82 -8.08 4.05
C GLN A 263 -13.78 -7.81 5.22
N ALA A 264 -13.49 -6.77 6.01
CA ALA A 264 -14.30 -6.36 7.14
C ALA A 264 -14.32 -4.83 7.30
N TRP A 265 -15.39 -4.33 7.92
CA TRP A 265 -15.48 -3.00 8.50
C TRP A 265 -15.27 -3.10 10.02
N GLN A 266 -14.41 -2.25 10.58
CA GLN A 266 -14.00 -2.27 11.98
C GLN A 266 -13.50 -0.90 12.47
N GLY A 267 -13.12 -0.81 13.74
CA GLY A 267 -12.77 0.48 14.37
C GLY A 267 -11.44 1.11 13.94
N SER A 268 -10.40 0.32 13.65
CA SER A 268 -9.13 0.83 13.11
C SER A 268 -8.34 -0.30 12.43
N GLY A 269 -7.11 -0.01 11.97
CA GLY A 269 -6.22 -1.04 11.43
C GLY A 269 -5.72 -2.05 12.47
N GLN A 270 -5.94 -1.80 13.76
CA GLN A 270 -5.73 -2.76 14.84
C GLN A 270 -7.06 -3.37 15.25
N TYR A 271 -7.08 -4.68 15.47
CA TYR A 271 -8.27 -5.41 15.90
C TYR A 271 -7.92 -6.32 17.09
N PRO A 272 -8.59 -6.18 18.25
CA PRO A 272 -9.66 -5.22 18.54
C PRO A 272 -9.17 -3.76 18.54
N ASP A 273 -10.06 -2.84 18.20
CA ASP A 273 -9.78 -1.41 18.26
C ASP A 273 -9.75 -0.92 19.70
N SER A 274 -8.90 0.08 20.00
CA SER A 274 -8.76 0.61 21.36
C SER A 274 -10.01 1.35 21.89
N ALA A 275 -10.86 1.89 21.00
CA ALA A 275 -12.06 2.64 21.36
C ALA A 275 -13.34 1.83 21.11
N LEU A 276 -13.45 1.20 19.94
CA LEU A 276 -14.64 0.48 19.49
C LEU A 276 -14.57 -1.04 19.75
N GLY A 277 -13.42 -1.54 20.19
CA GLY A 277 -13.26 -2.92 20.61
C GLY A 277 -13.42 -3.92 19.46
N TRP A 278 -14.26 -4.93 19.70
CA TRP A 278 -14.48 -6.06 18.82
C TRP A 278 -15.58 -5.85 17.79
N VAL A 279 -16.18 -4.65 17.68
CA VAL A 279 -17.26 -4.46 16.69
C VAL A 279 -16.69 -4.64 15.27
N GLN A 280 -17.27 -5.58 14.53
CA GLN A 280 -16.82 -5.91 13.19
C GLN A 280 -18.00 -6.38 12.34
N LEU A 281 -18.00 -5.99 11.07
CA LEU A 281 -18.92 -6.49 10.05
C LEU A 281 -18.11 -7.06 8.89
N THR A 282 -18.44 -8.26 8.45
CA THR A 282 -17.89 -8.89 7.24
C THR A 282 -19.01 -9.07 6.21
N ALA A 283 -18.72 -9.62 5.02
CA ALA A 283 -19.78 -9.94 4.05
C ALA A 283 -20.80 -10.95 4.62
N GLN A 284 -20.33 -11.99 5.30
CA GLN A 284 -21.19 -13.09 5.79
C GLN A 284 -21.61 -12.95 7.25
N GLY A 285 -21.02 -12.05 8.03
CA GLY A 285 -21.32 -11.97 9.46
C GLY A 285 -20.64 -10.82 10.20
N GLY A 286 -20.11 -11.12 11.37
CA GLY A 286 -19.36 -10.16 12.18
C GLY A 286 -19.27 -10.52 13.65
N HIS A 287 -18.91 -9.52 14.44
CA HIS A 287 -18.85 -9.58 15.89
C HIS A 287 -19.67 -8.42 16.49
N PRO A 288 -20.53 -8.67 17.49
CA PRO A 288 -21.54 -7.73 18.00
C PRO A 288 -21.01 -6.50 18.76
N GLY A 289 -19.69 -6.30 18.84
CA GLY A 289 -19.07 -5.29 19.69
C GLY A 289 -18.89 -5.70 21.15
N ASN A 290 -18.47 -4.74 21.98
CA ASN A 290 -18.11 -4.97 23.39
C ASN A 290 -19.28 -4.78 24.35
N ASP A 291 -20.28 -4.01 23.94
CA ASP A 291 -21.38 -3.57 24.77
C ASP A 291 -22.58 -3.21 23.89
N LEU A 292 -23.70 -2.86 24.54
CA LEU A 292 -24.94 -2.52 23.85
C LEU A 292 -24.92 -1.17 23.12
N GLN A 293 -23.90 -0.33 23.34
CA GLN A 293 -23.73 0.95 22.65
C GLN A 293 -22.94 0.81 21.35
N HIS A 294 -22.18 -0.28 21.21
CA HIS A 294 -21.36 -0.59 20.05
C HIS A 294 -21.87 -1.82 19.30
N ALA A 295 -23.19 -2.00 19.24
CA ALA A 295 -23.81 -3.08 18.47
C ALA A 295 -23.42 -2.95 16.99
N ALA A 296 -23.19 -4.08 16.32
CA ALA A 296 -22.89 -4.10 14.90
C ALA A 296 -24.17 -3.79 14.09
N VAL A 297 -24.12 -2.81 13.18
CA VAL A 297 -25.28 -2.38 12.39
C VAL A 297 -24.95 -2.44 10.90
N ARG A 298 -25.66 -3.30 10.16
CA ARG A 298 -25.78 -3.19 8.70
C ARG A 298 -27.05 -2.40 8.38
N ARG A 299 -26.91 -1.28 7.70
CA ARG A 299 -28.02 -0.40 7.34
C ARG A 299 -28.25 -0.46 5.84
N TRP A 300 -29.47 -0.76 5.43
CA TRP A 300 -29.91 -0.59 4.03
C TRP A 300 -30.82 0.63 3.93
N THR A 301 -30.70 1.41 2.86
CA THR A 301 -31.53 2.60 2.60
C THR A 301 -32.33 2.43 1.32
N ALA A 302 -33.65 2.56 1.42
CA ALA A 302 -34.53 2.51 0.25
C ALA A 302 -34.30 3.72 -0.65
N THR A 303 -34.01 3.48 -1.93
CA THR A 303 -33.84 4.55 -2.93
C THR A 303 -35.16 5.17 -3.39
N ASP A 304 -36.21 4.35 -3.47
CA ASP A 304 -37.55 4.75 -3.88
C ASP A 304 -38.62 4.16 -2.94
N LYS A 305 -39.86 4.62 -3.11
CA LYS A 305 -41.01 3.95 -2.48
C LYS A 305 -41.27 2.61 -3.17
N MET A 306 -41.23 1.52 -2.40
CA MET A 306 -41.41 0.16 -2.92
C MET A 306 -41.96 -0.78 -1.84
N THR A 307 -42.29 -2.02 -2.22
CA THR A 307 -42.48 -3.11 -1.26
C THR A 307 -41.35 -4.09 -1.42
N ILE A 308 -40.67 -4.46 -0.34
CA ILE A 308 -39.58 -5.43 -0.37
C ILE A 308 -39.95 -6.72 0.35
N ARG A 309 -39.35 -7.84 -0.06
CA ARG A 309 -39.22 -9.05 0.75
C ARG A 309 -37.84 -9.06 1.37
N ILE A 310 -37.76 -9.45 2.64
CA ILE A 310 -36.50 -9.70 3.35
C ILE A 310 -36.37 -11.20 3.56
N GLU A 311 -35.32 -11.81 3.02
CA GLU A 311 -34.92 -13.18 3.32
C GLU A 311 -33.67 -13.12 4.20
N SER A 312 -33.76 -13.68 5.40
CA SER A 312 -32.77 -13.41 6.44
C SER A 312 -32.62 -14.62 7.35
N LYS A 313 -31.44 -15.25 7.29
CA LYS A 313 -31.07 -16.36 8.19
C LYS A 313 -29.85 -15.95 8.99
N ILE A 314 -30.01 -15.91 10.30
CA ILE A 314 -28.95 -15.57 11.24
C ILE A 314 -28.54 -16.80 12.02
N ASN A 315 -27.25 -16.95 12.25
CA ASN A 315 -26.65 -18.02 13.01
C ASN A 315 -25.68 -17.45 14.06
N HIS A 316 -25.83 -17.89 15.30
CA HIS A 316 -24.79 -17.73 16.32
C HIS A 316 -24.02 -19.04 16.42
N GLU A 317 -22.79 -19.06 15.92
CA GLU A 317 -21.96 -20.28 15.83
C GLU A 317 -21.30 -20.71 17.15
N PRO A 318 -20.75 -19.81 18.00
CA PRO A 318 -19.91 -20.23 19.11
C PRO A 318 -20.72 -20.86 20.23
N GLN A 319 -20.30 -22.04 20.69
CA GLN A 319 -20.86 -22.67 21.88
C GLN A 319 -20.37 -21.98 23.17
N ALA A 320 -19.15 -21.45 23.15
CA ALA A 320 -18.48 -20.85 24.30
C ALA A 320 -18.94 -19.41 24.62
N GLY A 321 -19.64 -18.76 23.68
CA GLY A 321 -20.24 -17.44 23.88
C GLY A 321 -21.44 -17.47 24.83
N ASP A 322 -22.02 -16.31 25.14
CA ASP A 322 -23.27 -16.19 25.90
C ASP A 322 -24.48 -15.87 25.01
N GLY A 323 -24.23 -15.64 23.72
CA GLY A 323 -25.23 -15.45 22.70
C GLY A 323 -25.29 -14.01 22.21
N ILE A 324 -26.19 -13.79 21.27
CA ILE A 324 -26.42 -12.49 20.64
C ILE A 324 -27.91 -12.17 20.68
N ARG A 325 -28.22 -10.88 20.57
CA ARG A 325 -29.57 -10.45 20.19
C ARG A 325 -29.50 -9.82 18.82
N ALA A 326 -30.45 -10.16 17.97
CA ALA A 326 -30.52 -9.69 16.61
C ALA A 326 -31.85 -9.00 16.34
N PHE A 327 -31.80 -7.91 15.58
CA PHE A 327 -32.94 -7.04 15.32
C PHE A 327 -33.02 -6.64 13.85
N ILE A 328 -34.24 -6.60 13.30
CA ILE A 328 -34.56 -5.92 12.03
C ILE A 328 -35.48 -4.75 12.38
N LEU A 329 -34.97 -3.53 12.20
CA LEU A 329 -35.63 -2.30 12.65
C LEU A 329 -35.81 -1.33 11.48
N SER A 330 -37.03 -0.86 11.26
CA SER A 330 -37.30 0.26 10.34
C SER A 330 -37.15 1.60 11.06
N SER A 331 -36.55 2.58 10.38
CA SER A 331 -36.50 3.98 10.84
C SER A 331 -37.88 4.64 11.01
N GLN A 332 -38.91 4.12 10.34
CA GLN A 332 -40.31 4.56 10.53
C GLN A 332 -41.04 3.78 11.64
N GLY A 333 -40.38 2.78 12.24
CA GLY A 333 -40.92 1.98 13.34
C GLY A 333 -42.01 0.97 12.92
N SER A 334 -42.28 0.81 11.63
CA SER A 334 -43.30 -0.08 11.06
C SER A 334 -42.94 -1.57 11.14
N LEU A 335 -41.63 -1.88 11.16
CA LEU A 335 -41.10 -3.23 11.26
C LEU A 335 -40.16 -3.37 12.45
N ARG A 336 -40.43 -4.39 13.28
CA ARG A 336 -39.61 -4.77 14.44
C ARG A 336 -39.64 -6.30 14.56
N GLN A 337 -38.57 -6.95 14.12
CA GLN A 337 -38.32 -8.36 14.40
C GLN A 337 -37.11 -8.45 15.32
N SER A 338 -37.18 -9.29 16.35
CA SER A 338 -36.06 -9.49 17.26
C SER A 338 -36.04 -10.89 17.85
N LEU A 339 -34.85 -11.40 18.12
CA LEU A 339 -34.67 -12.66 18.82
C LEU A 339 -33.32 -12.70 19.56
N SER A 340 -33.19 -13.63 20.50
CA SER A 340 -31.91 -13.98 21.13
C SER A 340 -31.47 -15.36 20.64
N LEU A 341 -30.19 -15.50 20.28
CA LEU A 341 -29.59 -16.74 19.82
C LEU A 341 -28.41 -17.13 20.69
N HIS A 342 -28.27 -18.42 20.93
CA HIS A 342 -27.06 -19.03 21.45
C HIS A 342 -26.87 -20.38 20.78
N HIS A 343 -25.71 -20.60 20.16
CA HIS A 343 -25.34 -21.80 19.41
C HIS A 343 -26.48 -22.37 18.53
N GLN A 344 -27.14 -21.50 17.77
CA GLN A 344 -28.31 -21.85 16.98
C GLN A 344 -28.53 -20.92 15.79
N GLN A 345 -29.29 -21.41 14.82
CA GLN A 345 -29.74 -20.66 13.65
C GLN A 345 -31.23 -20.31 13.77
N ALA A 346 -31.62 -19.14 13.28
CA ALA A 346 -33.02 -18.73 13.19
C ALA A 346 -33.32 -17.96 11.90
N ASP A 347 -34.59 -17.95 11.54
CA ASP A 347 -35.13 -17.24 10.39
C ASP A 347 -35.84 -15.95 10.86
N LEU A 348 -35.47 -14.82 10.27
CA LEU A 348 -36.04 -13.50 10.52
C LEU A 348 -36.65 -12.89 9.25
N SER A 349 -37.02 -13.73 8.28
CA SER A 349 -37.53 -13.28 6.99
C SER A 349 -38.87 -12.54 7.13
N VAL A 350 -39.04 -11.52 6.31
CA VAL A 350 -40.25 -10.69 6.23
C VAL A 350 -40.82 -10.79 4.83
N ALA A 351 -42.00 -11.39 4.69
CA ALA A 351 -42.57 -11.74 3.40
C ALA A 351 -42.87 -10.53 2.50
N ALA A 352 -43.30 -9.42 3.09
CA ALA A 352 -43.57 -8.15 2.41
C ALA A 352 -43.49 -6.99 3.40
N LEU A 353 -42.73 -5.95 3.05
CA LEU A 353 -42.55 -4.73 3.82
C LEU A 353 -42.66 -3.51 2.87
N PRO A 354 -43.68 -2.66 3.01
CA PRO A 354 -43.70 -1.38 2.30
C PRO A 354 -42.65 -0.44 2.92
N VAL A 355 -41.83 0.18 2.07
CA VAL A 355 -40.81 1.17 2.46
C VAL A 355 -40.97 2.45 1.66
N SER A 356 -40.63 3.58 2.28
CA SER A 356 -40.59 4.90 1.63
C SER A 356 -39.18 5.23 1.12
N ALA A 357 -39.07 6.12 0.14
CA ALA A 357 -37.75 6.63 -0.27
C ALA A 357 -37.01 7.29 0.92
N GLY A 358 -35.75 6.92 1.12
CA GLY A 358 -34.91 7.35 2.24
C GLY A 358 -35.17 6.62 3.57
N GLU A 359 -36.13 5.68 3.61
CA GLU A 359 -36.34 4.84 4.80
C GLU A 359 -35.18 3.84 4.95
N THR A 360 -34.63 3.77 6.16
CA THR A 360 -33.59 2.78 6.49
C THR A 360 -34.20 1.55 7.15
N ILE A 361 -33.64 0.38 6.80
CA ILE A 361 -33.84 -0.90 7.48
C ILE A 361 -32.49 -1.32 8.08
N ASP A 362 -32.44 -1.39 9.40
CA ASP A 362 -31.24 -1.70 10.16
C ASP A 362 -31.27 -3.15 10.65
N PHE A 363 -30.22 -3.89 10.29
CA PHE A 363 -29.94 -5.24 10.77
C PHE A 363 -28.87 -5.14 11.84
N VAL A 364 -29.31 -5.27 13.10
CA VAL A 364 -28.50 -4.97 14.28
C VAL A 364 -28.20 -6.27 15.02
N VAL A 365 -26.94 -6.47 15.40
CA VAL A 365 -26.54 -7.53 16.32
C VAL A 365 -25.82 -6.92 17.51
N ASP A 366 -26.34 -7.15 18.71
CA ASP A 366 -25.69 -6.78 19.96
C ASP A 366 -25.39 -8.02 20.81
N ILE A 367 -24.59 -7.82 21.85
CA ILE A 367 -24.18 -8.88 22.78
C ILE A 367 -25.38 -9.37 23.63
N GLY A 368 -25.37 -10.66 23.99
CA GLY A 368 -26.40 -11.26 24.84
C GLY A 368 -26.42 -10.68 26.26
N GLY A 369 -25.26 -10.40 26.84
CA GLY A 369 -25.18 -9.72 28.13
C GLY A 369 -23.78 -9.31 28.59
N GLN A 370 -22.73 -10.07 28.22
CA GLN A 370 -21.34 -9.73 28.53
C GLN A 370 -20.45 -9.86 27.28
N LEU A 371 -19.29 -9.20 27.30
CA LEU A 371 -18.28 -9.45 26.27
C LEU A 371 -17.77 -10.89 26.43
N ASN A 372 -18.13 -11.75 25.47
CA ASN A 372 -17.72 -13.14 25.44
C ASN A 372 -17.32 -13.54 24.01
N SER A 373 -17.01 -14.82 23.80
CA SER A 373 -16.62 -15.39 22.50
C SER A 373 -17.80 -15.50 21.54
N ASP A 374 -18.50 -14.40 21.25
CA ASP A 374 -19.67 -14.35 20.39
C ASP A 374 -19.30 -13.94 18.97
N GLN A 375 -19.87 -14.61 17.98
CA GLN A 375 -19.77 -14.26 16.57
C GLN A 375 -21.07 -14.63 15.88
N PHE A 376 -21.38 -13.95 14.79
CA PHE A 376 -22.60 -14.23 14.05
C PHE A 376 -22.33 -14.36 12.55
N LEU A 377 -23.11 -15.20 11.90
CA LEU A 377 -23.28 -15.21 10.45
C LEU A 377 -24.69 -14.71 10.15
N TRP A 378 -24.81 -13.73 9.26
CA TRP A 378 -26.08 -13.15 8.88
C TRP A 378 -26.04 -12.63 7.45
N GLU A 379 -26.50 -13.46 6.52
CA GLU A 379 -26.73 -13.04 5.14
C GLU A 379 -28.18 -12.57 4.98
N ILE A 380 -28.34 -11.41 4.34
CA ILE A 380 -29.62 -10.75 4.10
C ILE A 380 -29.80 -10.56 2.60
N GLN A 381 -30.94 -11.00 2.10
CA GLN A 381 -31.36 -10.75 0.72
C GLN A 381 -32.64 -9.92 0.73
N LEU A 382 -32.62 -8.81 -0.01
CA LEU A 382 -33.78 -7.94 -0.19
C LEU A 382 -34.23 -8.06 -1.64
N GLN A 383 -35.52 -8.25 -1.86
CA GLN A 383 -36.09 -8.33 -3.21
C GLN A 383 -37.24 -7.35 -3.36
N GLU A 384 -37.20 -6.50 -4.38
CA GLU A 384 -38.31 -5.63 -4.74
C GLU A 384 -39.49 -6.45 -5.27
N LEU A 385 -40.66 -6.28 -4.65
CA LEU A 385 -41.90 -6.92 -5.04
C LEU A 385 -42.69 -6.01 -5.98
N GLN A 386 -43.35 -6.61 -6.98
CA GLN A 386 -44.25 -5.93 -7.91
C GLN A 386 -43.60 -4.76 -8.68
N ALA A 387 -42.32 -4.89 -9.01
CA ALA A 387 -41.62 -3.90 -9.83
C ALA A 387 -42.30 -3.75 -11.20
N ALA A 388 -42.48 -2.50 -11.67
CA ALA A 388 -43.01 -2.21 -13.01
C ALA A 388 -42.03 -2.57 -14.15
N GLY A 389 -40.81 -3.01 -13.80
CA GLY A 389 -39.72 -3.42 -14.70
C GLY A 389 -38.93 -4.60 -14.12
N GLN A 390 -37.61 -4.63 -14.34
CA GLN A 390 -36.75 -5.66 -13.74
C GLN A 390 -36.71 -5.49 -12.22
N ALA A 391 -37.09 -6.54 -11.48
CA ALA A 391 -37.07 -6.51 -10.02
C ALA A 391 -35.65 -6.32 -9.51
N ARG A 392 -35.44 -5.30 -8.68
CA ARG A 392 -34.16 -5.06 -8.00
C ARG A 392 -33.98 -6.07 -6.86
N SER A 393 -32.73 -6.48 -6.65
CA SER A 393 -32.35 -7.36 -5.56
C SER A 393 -31.06 -6.82 -4.94
N TRP A 394 -31.02 -6.84 -3.61
CA TRP A 394 -29.84 -6.53 -2.81
C TRP A 394 -29.43 -7.78 -2.06
N ASN A 395 -28.14 -7.98 -1.89
CA ASN A 395 -27.60 -9.09 -1.10
C ASN A 395 -26.43 -8.57 -0.27
N SER A 396 -26.56 -8.64 1.05
CA SER A 396 -25.60 -8.05 1.98
C SER A 396 -24.17 -8.61 1.86
N ALA A 397 -23.99 -9.78 1.25
CA ALA A 397 -22.69 -10.41 1.03
C ALA A 397 -22.07 -10.01 -0.32
N THR A 398 -22.84 -9.99 -1.42
CA THR A 398 -22.32 -9.57 -2.74
C THR A 398 -22.26 -8.05 -2.91
N ASP A 399 -23.13 -7.33 -2.22
CA ASP A 399 -23.13 -5.87 -2.14
C ASP A 399 -22.15 -5.36 -1.06
N PHE A 400 -21.48 -6.28 -0.34
CA PHE A 400 -20.48 -5.91 0.64
C PHE A 400 -19.29 -5.26 -0.05
N ALA A 401 -19.34 -3.94 -0.17
CA ALA A 401 -18.24 -3.17 -0.73
C ALA A 401 -17.08 -3.20 0.26
N PRO A 402 -15.96 -3.93 -0.02
CA PRO A 402 -14.70 -3.49 0.54
C PRO A 402 -14.54 -2.02 0.14
N GLN A 403 -14.11 -1.15 1.05
CA GLN A 403 -13.69 0.18 0.65
C GLN A 403 -12.75 -0.02 -0.53
N ALA A 404 -13.10 0.53 -1.69
CA ALA A 404 -12.42 0.24 -2.95
C ALA A 404 -10.92 0.35 -2.68
N VAL A 405 -10.20 -0.77 -2.69
CA VAL A 405 -8.75 -0.73 -2.76
C VAL A 405 -8.53 0.00 -4.05
N ALA A 406 -8.10 1.26 -3.95
CA ALA A 406 -8.16 2.18 -5.06
C ALA A 406 -7.23 1.64 -6.14
N SER A 407 -7.81 0.87 -7.07
CA SER A 407 -7.07 0.22 -8.13
C SER A 407 -6.44 1.32 -8.96
N LEU A 408 -5.18 1.15 -9.29
CA LEU A 408 -4.51 2.05 -10.20
C LEU A 408 -5.21 1.98 -11.57
N ALA A 409 -5.44 3.14 -12.19
CA ALA A 409 -5.89 3.20 -13.58
C ALA A 409 -4.80 2.64 -14.51
N PRO A 410 -5.09 2.34 -15.80
CA PRO A 410 -4.12 1.67 -16.65
C PRO A 410 -2.75 2.38 -16.72
N TRP A 411 -2.73 3.67 -17.01
CA TRP A 411 -1.47 4.44 -17.02
C TRP A 411 -0.75 4.44 -15.67
N GLU A 412 -1.49 4.45 -14.55
CA GLU A 412 -0.92 4.41 -13.21
C GLU A 412 -0.30 3.04 -12.89
N GLN A 413 -0.90 1.93 -13.34
CA GLN A 413 -0.30 0.60 -13.19
C GLN A 413 0.99 0.49 -14.03
N LEU A 414 1.00 1.04 -15.25
CA LEU A 414 2.21 1.04 -16.07
C LEU A 414 3.34 1.83 -15.39
N VAL A 415 3.04 2.99 -14.79
CA VAL A 415 4.00 3.71 -13.94
C VAL A 415 4.52 2.80 -12.83
N GLN A 416 3.63 2.14 -12.09
CA GLN A 416 4.01 1.26 -10.99
C GLN A 416 4.93 0.12 -11.47
N VAL A 417 4.65 -0.49 -12.62
CA VAL A 417 5.50 -1.54 -13.21
C VAL A 417 6.92 -1.03 -13.44
N LEU A 418 7.09 0.18 -13.98
CA LEU A 418 8.40 0.77 -14.18
C LEU A 418 9.11 1.09 -12.86
N LEU A 419 8.39 1.58 -11.85
CA LEU A 419 8.93 1.83 -10.51
C LEU A 419 9.34 0.53 -9.77
N CYS A 420 8.74 -0.61 -10.14
CA CYS A 420 9.10 -1.94 -9.64
C CYS A 420 10.30 -2.57 -10.38
N SER A 421 10.77 -1.97 -11.47
CA SER A 421 11.81 -2.57 -12.32
C SER A 421 13.19 -2.51 -11.68
N ASN A 422 14.05 -3.50 -11.96
CA ASN A 422 15.44 -3.46 -11.51
C ASN A 422 16.18 -2.24 -12.05
N GLU A 423 15.84 -1.76 -13.24
CA GLU A 423 16.47 -0.57 -13.82
C GLU A 423 16.16 0.70 -13.01
N PHE A 424 14.98 0.79 -12.38
CA PHE A 424 14.68 1.89 -11.46
C PHE A 424 15.36 1.72 -10.10
N LEU A 425 15.52 0.48 -9.63
CA LEU A 425 16.00 0.16 -8.28
C LEU A 425 17.52 0.11 -8.13
N PHE A 426 18.25 0.09 -9.25
CA PHE A 426 19.71 -0.03 -9.29
C PHE A 426 20.34 1.12 -10.08
N VAL A 427 21.57 1.47 -9.71
CA VAL A 427 22.45 2.35 -10.48
C VAL A 427 23.53 1.47 -11.09
N ASP A 428 23.76 1.58 -12.39
CA ASP A 428 24.68 0.71 -13.11
C ASP A 428 25.64 1.45 -14.05
#